data_AF-A0A7V8YF31-F1
#
_entry.id   AF-A0A7V8YF31-F1
#
_cell.length_a   1.000
_cell.length_b   1.000
_cell.length_c   1.000
_cell.angle_alpha   90.00
_cell.angle_beta   90.00
_cell.angle_gamma   90.00
#
_symmetry.space_group_name_H-M   'P 1'
#
loop_
_entity.id
_entity.type
_entity.pdbx_description
1 polymer ?
#
loop_
_entity_poly.entity_id
_entity_poly.type
_entity_poly.pdbx_seq_one_letter_code
_entity_poly.pdbx_strand_id
1 'polypeptide(L)' 'FSLGLRGFEIRDGAVGGPVGEMNATGNLVDLFAALVGVGNDRWRYSAIGAPTLVFENVSFSGA' A
#
# COMPACT_ATOMS: atom_id res chain seq x y z
N PHE A 1 12.84 -4.08 -2.16
CA PHE A 1 12.54 -2.66 -1.92
C PHE A 1 12.59 -2.39 -0.43
N SER A 2 12.91 -1.15 -0.05
CA SER A 2 12.77 -0.65 1.32
C SER A 2 12.40 0.81 1.21
N LEU A 3 11.17 1.15 1.57
CA LEU A 3 10.60 2.49 1.34
C LEU A 3 9.85 2.97 2.58
N GLY A 4 10.10 4.23 2.94
CA GLY A 4 9.34 4.91 3.99
C GLY A 4 7.91 5.21 3.53
N LEU A 5 6.96 5.05 4.44
CA LEU A 5 5.52 5.15 4.21
C LEU A 5 4.91 6.22 5.10
N ARG A 6 3.81 6.79 4.64
CA ARG A 6 2.87 7.58 5.45
C ARG A 6 1.46 7.32 4.95
N GLY A 7 0.49 7.41 5.84
CA GLY A 7 -0.90 7.19 5.48
C GLY A 7 -1.79 7.12 6.70
N PHE A 8 -2.77 6.23 6.63
CA PHE A 8 -3.74 6.00 7.69
C PHE A 8 -3.87 4.51 7.92
N GLU A 9 -4.12 4.13 9.17
CA GLU A 9 -4.52 2.77 9.49
C GLU A 9 -5.97 2.52 9.02
N ILE A 10 -6.30 1.27 8.69
CA ILE A 10 -7.69 0.86 8.43
C ILE A 10 -8.06 -0.18 9.49
N ARG A 11 -9.10 0.09 10.28
CA ARG A 11 -9.65 -0.83 11.30
C ARG A 11 -11.15 -0.99 11.05
N ASP A 12 -11.62 -2.24 11.02
CA ASP A 12 -13.03 -2.59 10.82
C ASP A 12 -13.68 -1.91 9.58
N GLY A 13 -12.88 -1.74 8.51
CA GLY A 13 -13.33 -1.08 7.28
C GLY A 13 -13.40 0.45 7.35
N ALA A 14 -13.01 1.07 8.47
CA ALA A 14 -12.95 2.51 8.64
C ALA A 14 -11.50 3.03 8.68
N VAL A 15 -11.31 4.25 8.18
CA VAL A 15 -10.02 4.95 8.27
C VAL A 15 -9.79 5.37 9.72
N GLY A 16 -8.70 4.89 10.30
CA GLY A 16 -8.25 5.17 11.66
C GLY A 16 -7.26 6.33 11.75
N GLY A 17 -6.36 6.26 12.72
CA GLY A 17 -5.37 7.30 12.98
C GLY A 17 -4.32 7.43 11.87
N PRO A 18 -3.67 8.59 11.75
CA PRO A 18 -2.55 8.77 10.84
C PRO A 18 -1.36 7.91 11.28
N VAL A 19 -0.67 7.36 10.30
CA VAL A 19 0.54 6.54 10.47
C VAL A 19 1.69 7.23 9.74
N GLY A 20 2.81 7.38 10.43
CA GLY A 20 4.04 7.97 9.89
C GLY A 20 5.26 7.14 10.27
N GLU A 21 6.37 7.39 9.56
CA GLU A 21 7.70 6.83 9.89
C GLU A 21 7.79 5.30 9.92
N MET A 22 6.92 4.61 9.18
CA MET A 22 7.04 3.18 8.94
C MET A 22 7.82 2.90 7.65
N ASN A 23 8.50 1.76 7.58
CA ASN A 23 9.14 1.26 6.37
C ASN A 23 8.45 -0.03 5.92
N ALA A 24 8.09 -0.11 4.63
CA ALA A 24 7.79 -1.39 3.99
C ALA A 24 9.06 -1.94 3.36
N THR A 25 9.39 -3.19 3.69
CA THR A 25 10.58 -3.86 3.17
C THR A 25 10.20 -5.23 2.63
N GLY A 26 10.76 -5.62 1.48
CA GLY A 26 10.49 -6.92 0.87
C GLY A 26 11.04 -7.06 -0.54
N ASN A 27 10.60 -8.09 -1.26
CA ASN A 27 10.88 -8.27 -2.69
C ASN A 27 9.71 -7.72 -3.53
N LEU A 28 10.00 -7.06 -4.65
CA LEU A 28 8.98 -6.52 -5.55
C LEU A 28 8.14 -7.63 -6.20
N VAL A 29 8.77 -8.75 -6.59
CA VAL A 29 8.08 -9.90 -7.20
C VAL A 29 7.08 -10.48 -6.21
N ASP A 30 7.51 -10.71 -4.98
CA ASP A 30 6.65 -11.26 -3.92
C ASP A 30 5.50 -10.31 -3.57
N LEU A 31 5.76 -9.00 -3.52
CA LEU A 31 4.71 -7.99 -3.30
C LEU A 31 3.64 -8.07 -4.39
N PHE A 32 4.04 -8.06 -5.67
CA PHE A 32 3.08 -8.13 -6.76
C PHE A 32 2.37 -9.49 -6.85
N ALA A 33 3.00 -10.57 -6.39
CA ALA A 33 2.35 -11.86 -6.23
C ALA A 33 1.28 -11.87 -5.13
N ALA A 34 1.37 -10.97 -4.14
CA ALA A 34 0.42 -10.81 -3.04
C ALA A 34 -0.68 -9.75 -3.31
N LEU A 35 -0.86 -9.33 -4.56
CA LEU A 35 -1.93 -8.41 -4.95
C LEU A 35 -3.30 -9.12 -4.88
N VAL A 36 -4.21 -8.59 -4.05
CA VAL A 36 -5.55 -9.18 -3.82
C VAL A 36 -6.70 -8.29 -4.31
N GLY A 37 -6.43 -7.01 -4.59
CA GLY A 37 -7.47 -6.07 -5.01
C GLY A 37 -6.95 -4.98 -5.93
N VAL A 38 -7.77 -4.64 -6.92
CA VAL A 38 -7.53 -3.53 -7.85
C VAL A 38 -8.77 -2.65 -7.86
N GLY A 39 -8.58 -1.37 -7.55
CA GLY A 39 -9.64 -0.37 -7.53
C GLY A 39 -10.13 0.01 -8.94
N ASN A 40 -11.32 0.61 -8.98
CA ASN A 40 -11.91 1.19 -10.20
C ASN A 40 -11.60 2.70 -10.34
N ASP A 41 -10.59 3.18 -9.62
CA ASP A 41 -10.26 4.59 -9.39
C ASP A 41 -8.96 5.00 -10.08
N ARG A 42 -8.83 4.68 -11.37
CA ARG A 42 -7.67 5.04 -12.18
C ARG A 42 -7.31 6.53 -12.06
N TRP A 43 -6.04 6.82 -11.76
CA TRP A 43 -5.52 8.18 -11.81
C TRP A 43 -5.42 8.70 -13.25
N ARG A 44 -6.35 9.57 -13.64
CA ARG A 44 -6.50 10.04 -15.03
C ARG A 44 -5.38 10.95 -15.52
N TYR A 45 -4.63 11.56 -14.61
CA TYR A 45 -3.59 12.53 -14.93
C TYR A 45 -2.19 11.92 -15.05
N SER A 46 -2.07 10.59 -15.10
CA SER A 46 -0.80 9.88 -15.31
C SER A 46 -0.88 8.97 -16.54
N ALA A 47 0.21 8.92 -17.31
CA ALA A 47 0.37 7.96 -18.40
C ALA A 47 0.34 6.50 -17.91
N ILE A 48 0.78 6.25 -16.67
CA ILE A 48 0.74 4.92 -16.05
C ILE A 48 -0.70 4.56 -15.67
N GLY A 49 -1.50 5.53 -15.24
CA GLY A 49 -2.91 5.30 -14.91
C GLY A 49 -3.14 4.28 -13.80
N ALA A 50 -2.23 4.17 -12.83
CA ALA A 50 -2.38 3.22 -11.73
C ALA A 50 -3.64 3.54 -10.89
N PRO A 51 -4.51 2.54 -10.63
CA PRO A 51 -5.59 2.64 -9.65
C PRO A 51 -5.06 2.39 -8.23
N THR A 52 -5.96 2.39 -7.23
CA THR A 52 -5.66 1.87 -5.90
C THR A 52 -5.39 0.36 -5.96
N LEU A 53 -4.39 -0.11 -5.22
CA LEU A 53 -3.97 -1.51 -5.17
C LEU A 53 -3.97 -1.98 -3.72
N VAL A 54 -4.48 -3.20 -3.49
CA VAL A 54 -4.50 -3.83 -2.16
C VAL A 54 -3.61 -5.05 -2.19
N PHE A 55 -2.61 -5.06 -1.31
CA PHE A 55 -1.65 -6.16 -1.16
C PHE A 55 -1.81 -6.77 0.23
N GLU A 56 -1.75 -8.09 0.30
CA GLU A 56 -1.71 -8.83 1.56
C GLU A 56 -0.27 -9.21 1.92
N ASN A 57 -0.06 -9.60 3.18
CA ASN A 57 1.22 -10.14 3.67
C ASN A 57 2.43 -9.21 3.44
N VAL A 58 2.21 -7.90 3.47
CA VAL A 58 3.28 -6.90 3.37
C VAL A 58 3.95 -6.70 4.73
N SER A 59 5.27 -6.82 4.75
CA SER A 59 6.07 -6.61 5.97
C SER A 59 6.33 -5.13 6.21
N PHE A 60 5.93 -4.67 7.39
CA PHE A 60 6.16 -3.31 7.88
C PHE A 60 7.14 -3.34 9.06
N SER A 61 8.05 -2.38 9.11
CA SER A 61 8.95 -2.15 10.24
C SER A 61 8.93 -0.67 10.61
N GLY A 62 8.62 -0.37 11.86
CA GLY A 62 8.37 0.98 12.35
C GLY A 62 7.68 0.89 13.72
N ALA A 63 7.86 1.92 14.54
CA ALA A 63 7.47 1.95 15.95
C ALA A 63 5.95 1.91 16.18
#